data_AF-A0AAN8G9L0-F1
#
_entry.id   AF-A0AAN8G9L0-F1
#
_cell.length_a   1.000
_cell.length_b   1.000
_cell.length_c   1.000
_cell.angle_alpha   90.00
_cell.angle_beta   90.00
_cell.angle_gamma   90.00
#
_symmetry.space_group_name_H-M   'P 1'
#
loop_
_entity.id
_entity.type
_entity.pdbx_description
1 polymer ?
#
loop_
_entity_poly.entity_id
_entity_poly.type
_entity_poly.pdbx_seq_one_letter_code
_entity_poly.pdbx_strand_id
1 'polypeptide(L)'
;MKEVHSMPSATSSEFLRKALREKQLKRNVNIPMQSEWLFQRPALTLDFMVGVDEQTDPNIVCLSTLPLLVQEEAIIDDILCCMQGIEGKYILARALTERYASKEFMIDQSLDPSLQDLVKRILPLCSNYSTIVRFIEEKSAFEYGLVNHALAAAMRELIKDYMVLVAQLEHQYRTGNLTLQKVWFYLQPTMRTLDILGSVSNSVNRGECIGGGVLSLLHEKTCSLIGDVKSQELCLYLTQSACVPYFEILEKWIYKGIIRDPYSEFLVEENETIQKEKLQEDYNDAYPCI
;
A
#
# COMPACT_ATOMS: atom_id res chain seq x y z
N MET A 1 34.16 -15.23 -9.78
CA MET A 1 32.81 -15.69 -10.18
C MET A 1 31.93 -15.62 -8.94
N LYS A 2 31.21 -14.51 -8.75
CA LYS A 2 30.21 -14.35 -7.70
C LYS A 2 28.87 -14.70 -8.32
N GLU A 3 28.24 -15.77 -7.86
CA GLU A 3 26.84 -16.05 -8.17
C GLU A 3 25.95 -15.07 -7.39
N VAL A 4 25.10 -14.38 -8.14
CA VAL A 4 24.04 -13.51 -7.65
C VAL A 4 22.88 -14.41 -7.24
N HIS A 5 22.61 -14.52 -5.94
CA HIS A 5 21.38 -15.13 -5.45
C HIS A 5 20.21 -14.17 -5.71
N SER A 6 19.43 -14.42 -6.77
CA SER A 6 18.15 -13.75 -7.01
C SER A 6 16.99 -14.51 -6.35
N MET A 7 16.41 -13.89 -5.33
CA MET A 7 15.00 -13.83 -4.91
C MET A 7 14.03 -15.00 -5.21
N PRO A 8 13.47 -15.66 -4.16
CA PRO A 8 12.36 -16.62 -4.31
C PRO A 8 10.93 -16.00 -4.27
N SER A 9 10.76 -14.68 -4.06
CA SER A 9 9.44 -14.06 -3.80
C SER A 9 8.87 -13.18 -4.93
N ALA A 10 9.66 -12.88 -5.98
CA ALA A 10 9.17 -12.20 -7.18
C ALA A 10 8.08 -13.02 -7.91
N THR A 11 8.14 -14.35 -7.77
CA THR A 11 7.28 -15.32 -8.44
C THR A 11 5.83 -15.31 -7.96
N SER A 12 5.51 -15.03 -6.69
CA SER A 12 4.13 -15.17 -6.17
C SER A 12 3.17 -14.09 -6.68
N SER A 13 3.57 -12.81 -6.69
CA SER A 13 2.70 -11.73 -7.18
C SER A 13 2.56 -11.72 -8.71
N GLU A 14 3.62 -12.08 -9.43
CA GLU A 14 3.58 -12.29 -10.87
C GLU A 14 2.73 -13.52 -11.23
N PHE A 15 2.82 -14.58 -10.43
CA PHE A 15 1.96 -15.75 -10.57
C PHE A 15 0.50 -15.41 -10.30
N LEU A 16 0.19 -14.64 -9.26
CA LEU A 16 -1.17 -14.17 -8.96
C LEU A 16 -1.69 -13.28 -10.12
N ARG A 17 -0.90 -12.31 -10.59
CA ARG A 17 -1.24 -11.50 -11.77
C ARG A 17 -1.48 -12.37 -13.00
N LYS A 18 -0.61 -13.35 -13.26
CA LYS A 18 -0.74 -14.28 -14.38
C LYS A 18 -1.99 -15.16 -14.25
N ALA A 19 -2.28 -15.68 -13.07
CA ALA A 19 -3.46 -16.49 -12.79
C ALA A 19 -4.76 -15.68 -12.97
N LEU A 20 -4.77 -14.42 -12.51
CA LEU A 20 -5.89 -13.50 -12.71
C LEU A 20 -6.10 -13.21 -14.21
N ARG A 21 -5.02 -12.98 -14.96
CA ARG A 21 -5.09 -12.81 -16.42
C ARG A 21 -5.61 -14.06 -17.13
N GLU A 22 -5.14 -15.24 -16.77
CA GLU A 22 -5.59 -16.50 -17.34
C GLU A 22 -7.09 -16.74 -17.06
N LYS A 23 -7.57 -16.37 -15.86
CA LYS A 23 -9.00 -16.42 -15.51
C LYS A 23 -9.83 -15.46 -16.37
N GLN A 24 -9.29 -14.28 -16.65
CA GLN A 24 -9.96 -13.24 -17.45
C GLN A 24 -10.00 -13.60 -18.95
N LEU A 25 -8.90 -14.13 -19.49
CA LEU A 25 -8.80 -14.57 -20.89
C LEU A 25 -9.79 -15.69 -21.21
N LYS A 26 -10.02 -16.61 -20.27
CA LYS A 26 -10.99 -17.71 -20.42
C LYS A 26 -12.44 -17.23 -20.63
N ARG A 27 -12.77 -15.98 -20.27
CA ARG A 27 -14.13 -15.41 -20.37
C ARG A 27 -14.30 -14.41 -21.50
N ASN A 28 -13.36 -14.36 -22.46
CA ASN A 28 -13.37 -13.40 -23.57
C ASN A 28 -13.42 -11.91 -23.15
N VAL A 29 -13.01 -11.59 -21.91
CA VAL A 29 -12.91 -10.20 -21.44
C VAL A 29 -11.53 -9.68 -21.80
N ASN A 30 -11.44 -8.79 -22.79
CA ASN A 30 -10.18 -8.17 -23.17
C ASN A 30 -9.87 -6.97 -22.25
N ILE A 31 -9.27 -7.25 -21.10
CA ILE A 31 -8.84 -6.21 -20.14
C ILE A 31 -7.59 -5.51 -20.71
N PRO A 32 -7.53 -4.17 -20.70
CA PRO A 32 -6.39 -3.45 -21.21
C PRO A 32 -5.11 -3.82 -20.44
N MET A 33 -4.01 -4.01 -21.16
CA MET A 33 -2.71 -4.27 -20.54
C MET A 33 -2.04 -2.96 -20.13
N GLN A 34 -1.53 -2.90 -18.91
CA GLN A 34 -0.54 -1.89 -18.55
C GLN A 34 0.76 -2.18 -19.29
N SER A 35 1.33 -1.15 -19.87
CA SER A 35 2.60 -1.20 -20.59
C SER A 35 3.75 -1.54 -19.64
N GLU A 36 4.65 -2.41 -20.10
CA GLU A 36 5.75 -2.95 -19.28
C GLU A 36 6.69 -1.87 -18.72
N TRP A 37 6.87 -0.76 -19.46
CA TRP A 37 7.69 0.37 -19.01
C TRP A 37 7.21 0.96 -17.67
N LEU A 38 5.93 0.82 -17.32
CA LEU A 38 5.39 1.33 -16.05
C LEU A 38 6.05 0.63 -14.85
N PHE A 39 6.35 -0.67 -14.97
CA PHE A 39 6.93 -1.48 -13.90
C PHE A 39 8.46 -1.53 -13.94
N GLN A 40 9.06 -1.27 -15.10
CA GLN A 40 10.51 -1.30 -15.29
C GLN A 40 11.19 0.01 -14.87
N ARG A 41 10.45 1.11 -14.70
CA ARG A 41 11.02 2.42 -14.41
C ARG A 41 11.13 2.65 -12.90
N PRO A 42 12.35 2.64 -12.33
CA PRO A 42 12.54 2.78 -10.89
C PRO A 42 12.10 4.17 -10.37
N ALA A 43 12.21 5.22 -11.18
CA ALA A 43 11.86 6.59 -10.77
C ALA A 43 10.36 6.92 -10.84
N LEU A 44 9.50 5.97 -11.22
CA LEU A 44 8.04 6.18 -11.21
C LEU A 44 7.40 5.77 -9.88
N THR A 45 8.16 5.12 -8.99
CA THR A 45 7.68 4.82 -7.65
C THR A 45 7.85 6.02 -6.73
N LEU A 46 6.91 6.19 -5.80
CA LEU A 46 7.04 7.11 -4.67
C LEU A 46 7.77 6.43 -3.48
N ASP A 47 8.21 5.17 -3.62
CA ASP A 47 8.96 4.44 -2.60
C ASP A 47 10.48 4.63 -2.78
N PHE A 48 11.25 4.28 -1.74
CA PHE A 48 12.71 4.35 -1.77
C PHE A 48 13.29 3.48 -2.88
N MET A 49 14.05 4.10 -3.77
CA MET A 49 14.84 3.41 -4.79
C MET A 49 16.05 2.75 -4.14
N VAL A 50 16.02 1.43 -4.00
CA VAL A 50 17.15 0.65 -3.48
C VAL A 50 18.04 0.23 -4.64
N GLY A 51 19.35 0.48 -4.54
CA GLY A 51 20.33 -0.11 -5.45
C GLY A 51 20.78 0.78 -6.61
N VAL A 52 20.57 2.09 -6.54
CA VAL A 52 21.57 2.98 -7.14
C VAL A 52 22.72 2.96 -6.14
N ASP A 53 23.74 2.15 -6.39
CA ASP A 53 25.05 2.27 -5.72
C ASP A 53 25.60 3.67 -6.07
N GLU A 54 25.03 4.72 -5.49
CA GLU A 54 25.64 6.02 -5.47
C GLU A 54 26.66 5.96 -4.35
N GLN A 55 27.91 5.79 -4.79
CA GLN A 55 29.12 6.30 -4.15
C GLN A 55 28.75 7.22 -2.99
N THR A 56 28.94 6.76 -1.75
CA THR A 56 28.77 7.60 -0.55
C THR A 56 29.43 8.93 -0.86
N ASP A 57 28.61 9.97 -0.97
CA ASP A 57 29.04 11.27 -1.45
C ASP A 57 30.28 11.65 -0.62
N PRO A 58 31.47 11.85 -1.21
CA PRO A 58 32.73 11.96 -0.46
C PRO A 58 32.77 13.18 0.49
N ASN A 59 31.73 14.01 0.46
CA ASN A 59 31.52 15.18 1.30
C ASN A 59 30.58 14.94 2.51
N ILE A 60 30.18 13.70 2.84
CA ILE A 60 29.38 13.45 4.05
C ILE A 60 30.25 13.73 5.29
N VAL A 61 29.94 14.83 5.99
CA VAL A 61 30.61 15.23 7.23
C VAL A 61 30.14 14.34 8.37
N CYS A 62 31.08 13.79 9.14
CA CYS A 62 30.77 13.02 10.36
C CYS A 62 30.00 13.88 11.38
N LEU A 63 28.82 13.41 11.80
CA LEU A 63 27.95 14.16 12.72
C LEU A 63 28.61 14.42 14.08
N SER A 64 29.44 13.49 14.55
CA SER A 64 30.17 13.63 15.83
C SER A 64 31.10 14.85 15.91
N THR A 65 31.51 15.42 14.76
CA THR A 65 32.35 16.61 14.71
C THR A 65 31.55 17.92 14.76
N LEU A 66 30.22 17.84 14.63
CA LEU A 66 29.32 18.98 14.55
C LEU A 66 28.68 19.28 15.91
N PRO A 67 28.36 20.56 16.20
CA PRO A 67 27.55 20.92 17.37
C PRO A 67 26.18 20.24 17.32
N LEU A 68 25.60 19.95 18.49
CA LEU A 68 24.30 19.27 18.62
C LEU A 68 23.17 19.93 17.80
N LEU A 69 23.14 21.26 17.74
CA LEU A 69 22.16 22.00 16.95
C LEU A 69 22.26 21.67 15.46
N VAL A 70 23.48 21.61 14.93
CA VAL A 70 23.71 21.31 13.51
C VAL A 70 23.43 19.83 13.21
N GLN A 71 23.72 18.94 14.17
CA GLN A 71 23.32 17.53 14.06
C GLN A 71 21.79 17.39 14.01
N GLU A 72 21.06 18.14 14.84
CA GLU A 72 19.60 18.15 14.84
C GLU A 72 19.03 18.70 13.52
N GLU A 73 19.58 19.79 13.00
CA GLU A 73 19.15 20.35 11.71
C GLU A 73 19.43 19.39 10.55
N ALA A 74 20.59 18.72 10.54
CA ALA A 74 20.95 17.75 9.51
C ALA A 74 20.05 16.51 9.54
N ILE A 75 19.72 16.00 10.75
CA ILE A 75 18.87 14.81 10.86
C ILE A 75 17.40 15.12 10.55
N ILE A 76 16.93 16.34 10.81
CA ILE A 76 15.58 16.76 10.41
C ILE A 76 15.43 16.79 8.89
N ASP A 77 16.42 17.33 8.16
CA ASP A 77 16.43 17.35 6.69
C ASP A 77 16.34 15.92 6.12
N ASP A 78 17.13 15.01 6.68
CA ASP A 78 17.12 13.60 6.34
C ASP A 78 15.78 12.91 6.64
N ILE A 79 15.16 13.21 7.79
CA ILE A 79 13.84 12.68 8.14
C ILE A 79 12.78 13.20 7.15
N LEU A 80 12.81 14.49 6.80
CA LEU A 80 11.88 15.05 5.82
C LEU A 80 12.05 14.42 4.44
N CYS A 81 13.27 14.08 4.03
CA CYS A 81 13.53 13.27 2.83
C CYS A 81 12.95 11.86 2.96
N CYS A 82 13.22 11.18 4.08
CA CYS A 82 12.70 9.82 4.33
C CYS A 82 11.18 9.77 4.36
N MET A 83 10.54 10.82 4.88
CA MET A 83 9.08 10.95 4.92
C MET A 83 8.47 11.03 3.51
N GLN A 84 9.24 11.43 2.50
CA GLN A 84 8.82 11.50 1.09
C GLN A 84 9.20 10.26 0.29
N GLY A 85 9.83 9.24 0.92
CA GLY A 85 10.34 8.07 0.22
C GLY A 85 11.70 8.27 -0.46
N ILE A 86 12.45 9.30 -0.06
CA ILE A 86 13.78 9.61 -0.60
C ILE A 86 14.83 9.21 0.44
N GLU A 87 15.93 8.59 0.01
CA GLU A 87 17.04 8.26 0.92
C GLU A 87 17.74 9.54 1.42
N GLY A 88 18.05 9.57 2.72
CA GLY A 88 18.81 10.65 3.35
C GLY A 88 20.31 10.41 3.27
N LYS A 89 21.12 11.34 3.80
CA LYS A 89 22.59 11.23 3.85
C LYS A 89 23.09 10.37 5.02
N TYR A 90 22.40 10.48 6.14
CA TYR A 90 22.68 9.84 7.43
C TYR A 90 21.65 8.74 7.78
N ILE A 91 20.46 8.79 7.16
CA ILE A 91 19.44 7.75 7.25
C ILE A 91 19.33 7.02 5.92
N LEU A 92 19.80 5.78 5.89
CA LEU A 92 19.81 4.94 4.70
C LEU A 92 18.72 3.87 4.78
N ALA A 93 17.94 3.71 3.70
CA ALA A 93 16.93 2.67 3.61
C ALA A 93 17.58 1.33 3.24
N ARG A 94 17.27 0.26 3.98
CA ARG A 94 17.77 -1.08 3.64
C ARG A 94 16.96 -1.67 2.50
N ALA A 95 17.61 -2.53 1.72
CA ALA A 95 16.92 -3.41 0.81
C ALA A 95 15.86 -4.24 1.56
N LEU A 96 14.70 -4.42 0.93
CA LEU A 96 13.64 -5.25 1.50
C LEU A 96 14.12 -6.70 1.60
N THR A 97 13.93 -7.31 2.77
CA THR A 97 14.17 -8.75 2.98
C THR A 97 13.12 -9.59 2.27
N GLU A 98 11.86 -9.15 2.33
CA GLU A 98 10.72 -9.75 1.64
C GLU A 98 9.88 -8.67 0.95
N ARG A 99 9.14 -9.05 -0.09
CA ARG A 99 8.35 -8.11 -0.91
C ARG A 99 7.33 -7.31 -0.12
N TYR A 100 6.73 -7.91 0.91
CA TYR A 100 5.76 -7.28 1.82
C TYR A 100 6.33 -7.02 3.22
N ALA A 101 7.65 -7.11 3.40
CA ALA A 101 8.28 -6.71 4.65
C ALA A 101 8.16 -5.19 4.84
N SER A 102 8.17 -4.78 6.10
CA SER A 102 8.35 -3.38 6.47
C SER A 102 9.76 -2.94 6.09
N LYS A 103 9.89 -1.73 5.54
CA LYS A 103 11.21 -1.15 5.22
C LYS A 103 11.98 -0.89 6.52
N GLU A 104 13.23 -1.34 6.57
CA GLU A 104 14.15 -1.08 7.67
C GLU A 104 15.11 0.07 7.31
N PHE A 105 15.56 0.81 8.33
CA PHE A 105 16.45 1.96 8.15
C PHE A 105 17.73 1.81 8.98
N MET A 106 18.84 2.28 8.44
CA MET A 106 20.11 2.43 9.14
C MET A 106 20.32 3.89 9.47
N ILE A 107 20.58 4.17 10.75
CA ILE A 107 20.94 5.50 11.22
C ILE A 107 22.46 5.51 11.44
N ASP A 108 23.12 6.60 11.07
CA ASP A 108 24.52 6.82 11.41
C ASP A 108 24.77 6.65 12.92
N GLN A 109 25.82 5.92 13.26
CA GLN A 109 26.23 5.63 14.65
C GLN A 109 26.90 6.83 15.32
N SER A 110 27.31 7.83 14.54
CA SER A 110 27.97 9.04 15.05
C SER A 110 27.01 10.10 15.62
N LEU A 111 25.69 9.92 15.42
CA LEU A 111 24.64 10.78 15.94
C LEU A 111 24.52 10.69 17.47
N ASP A 112 24.24 11.82 18.13
CA ASP A 112 23.95 11.85 19.56
C ASP A 112 22.87 10.81 19.96
N PRO A 113 23.09 9.99 21.03
CA PRO A 113 22.16 8.93 21.41
C PRO A 113 20.73 9.39 21.68
N SER A 114 20.53 10.60 22.22
CA SER A 114 19.21 11.12 22.52
C SER A 114 18.42 11.49 21.26
N LEU A 115 19.10 12.08 20.27
CA LEU A 115 18.54 12.35 18.95
C LEU A 115 18.24 11.03 18.23
N GLN A 116 19.18 10.08 18.29
CA GLN A 116 19.04 8.76 17.67
C GLN A 116 17.79 8.02 18.16
N ASP A 117 17.53 8.04 19.47
CA ASP A 117 16.34 7.39 20.04
C ASP A 117 15.03 8.07 19.62
N LEU A 118 15.05 9.38 19.41
CA LEU A 118 13.87 10.09 18.89
C LEU A 118 13.65 9.75 17.40
N VAL A 119 14.71 9.71 16.59
CA VAL A 119 14.62 9.26 15.18
C VAL A 119 14.07 7.84 15.08
N LYS A 120 14.57 6.89 15.90
CA LYS A 120 14.05 5.51 15.94
C LYS A 120 12.55 5.43 16.21
N ARG A 121 11.98 6.40 16.95
CA ARG A 121 10.53 6.47 17.19
C ARG A 121 9.76 6.99 15.98
N ILE A 122 10.35 7.89 15.19
CA ILE A 122 9.74 8.45 13.97
C ILE A 122 9.77 7.44 12.82
N LEU A 123 10.86 6.71 12.63
CA LEU A 123 11.09 5.84 11.46
C LEU A 123 9.99 4.82 11.12
N PRO A 124 9.24 4.21 12.08
CA PRO A 124 8.09 3.38 11.77
C PRO A 124 7.05 4.07 10.87
N LEU A 125 6.92 5.41 10.95
CA LEU A 125 6.08 6.19 10.03
C LEU A 125 6.57 6.05 8.58
N CYS A 126 7.87 6.20 8.34
CA CYS A 126 8.46 6.06 7.00
C CYS A 126 8.33 4.61 6.48
N SER A 127 8.47 3.61 7.36
CA SER A 127 8.25 2.20 7.01
C SER A 127 6.80 1.93 6.57
N ASN A 128 5.83 2.51 7.28
CA ASN A 128 4.42 2.39 6.95
C ASN A 128 4.08 3.14 5.65
N TYR A 129 4.62 4.35 5.45
CA TYR A 129 4.50 5.09 4.19
C TYR A 129 4.96 4.25 2.99
N SER A 130 6.18 3.69 3.04
CA SER A 130 6.71 2.79 2.01
C SER A 130 5.79 1.60 1.73
N THR A 131 5.23 1.00 2.78
CA THR A 131 4.30 -0.14 2.65
C THR A 131 3.03 0.26 1.90
N ILE A 132 2.46 1.41 2.22
CA ILE A 132 1.22 1.90 1.62
C ILE A 132 1.45 2.30 0.16
N VAL A 133 2.54 3.00 -0.15
CA VAL A 133 2.89 3.39 -1.52
C VAL A 133 3.04 2.15 -2.41
N ARG A 134 3.82 1.16 -1.97
CA ARG A 134 3.98 -0.12 -2.69
C ARG A 134 2.64 -0.80 -2.92
N PHE A 135 1.76 -0.81 -1.92
CA PHE A 135 0.41 -1.36 -2.05
C PHE A 135 -0.42 -0.61 -3.10
N ILE A 136 -0.44 0.72 -3.06
CA ILE A 136 -1.20 1.55 -4.01
C ILE A 136 -0.72 1.30 -5.43
N GLU A 137 0.59 1.30 -5.67
CA GLU A 137 1.17 1.10 -7.00
C GLU A 137 0.89 -0.30 -7.54
N GLU A 138 1.00 -1.33 -6.70
CA GLU A 138 0.74 -2.70 -7.11
C GLU A 138 -0.73 -2.95 -7.40
N LYS A 139 -1.62 -2.59 -6.46
CA LYS A 139 -3.06 -2.87 -6.54
C LYS A 139 -3.80 -1.96 -7.52
N SER A 140 -3.16 -0.91 -8.03
CA SER A 140 -3.70 -0.10 -9.13
C SER A 140 -3.54 -0.74 -10.51
N ALA A 141 -2.88 -1.90 -10.60
CA ALA A 141 -2.80 -2.64 -11.85
C ALA A 141 -4.16 -3.28 -12.18
N PHE A 142 -4.51 -3.32 -13.48
CA PHE A 142 -5.85 -3.69 -13.92
C PHE A 142 -6.27 -5.09 -13.47
N GLU A 143 -5.33 -6.00 -13.21
CA GLU A 143 -5.59 -7.38 -12.84
C GLU A 143 -6.28 -7.55 -11.48
N TYR A 144 -6.14 -6.60 -10.56
CA TYR A 144 -6.56 -6.76 -9.16
C TYR A 144 -8.03 -6.47 -8.87
N GLY A 145 -8.82 -6.09 -9.88
CA GLY A 145 -10.26 -5.86 -9.73
C GLY A 145 -10.64 -4.47 -9.21
N LEU A 146 -11.91 -4.12 -9.38
CA LEU A 146 -12.47 -2.79 -9.11
C LEU A 146 -12.45 -2.45 -7.62
N VAL A 147 -12.69 -3.43 -6.73
CA VAL A 147 -12.69 -3.19 -5.28
C VAL A 147 -11.29 -2.79 -4.80
N ASN A 148 -10.27 -3.48 -5.31
CA ASN A 148 -8.88 -3.16 -4.99
C ASN A 148 -8.45 -1.81 -5.59
N HIS A 149 -8.93 -1.46 -6.78
CA HIS A 149 -8.70 -0.14 -7.37
C HIS A 149 -9.30 0.98 -6.52
N ALA A 150 -10.54 0.80 -6.06
CA ALA A 150 -11.22 1.76 -5.21
C ALA A 150 -10.51 1.91 -3.85
N LEU A 151 -10.07 0.81 -3.24
CA LEU A 151 -9.28 0.86 -2.01
C LEU A 151 -7.95 1.60 -2.20
N ALA A 152 -7.21 1.30 -3.28
CA ALA A 152 -5.95 1.98 -3.59
C ALA A 152 -6.16 3.48 -3.86
N ALA A 153 -7.27 3.85 -4.50
CA ALA A 153 -7.63 5.25 -4.73
C ALA A 153 -7.91 6.00 -3.42
N ALA A 154 -8.67 5.39 -2.50
CA ALA A 154 -8.95 5.97 -1.18
C ALA A 154 -7.68 6.12 -0.33
N MET A 155 -6.81 5.10 -0.32
CA MET A 155 -5.51 5.21 0.36
C MET A 155 -4.63 6.30 -0.25
N ARG A 156 -4.67 6.48 -1.58
CA ARG A 156 -3.92 7.56 -2.27
C ARG A 156 -4.40 8.95 -1.85
N GLU A 157 -5.69 9.14 -1.58
CA GLU A 157 -6.22 10.40 -1.06
C GLU A 157 -5.62 10.73 0.31
N LEU A 158 -5.59 9.76 1.23
CA LEU A 158 -4.98 9.93 2.55
C LEU A 158 -3.46 10.20 2.49
N ILE A 159 -2.76 9.62 1.52
CA ILE A 159 -1.34 9.92 1.29
C ILE A 159 -1.13 11.36 0.80
N LYS A 160 -2.07 11.95 0.06
CA LYS A 160 -1.97 13.37 -0.33
C LYS A 160 -2.06 14.29 0.88
N ASP A 161 -2.96 14.01 1.81
CA ASP A 161 -3.09 14.78 3.05
C ASP A 161 -1.81 14.69 3.90
N TYR A 162 -1.21 13.49 3.96
CA TYR A 162 0.10 13.30 4.57
C TYR A 162 1.19 14.14 3.91
N MET A 163 1.22 14.21 2.57
CA MET A 163 2.21 15.03 1.85
C MET A 163 2.04 16.54 2.11
N VAL A 164 0.81 17.01 2.31
CA VAL A 164 0.56 18.40 2.73
C VAL A 164 1.16 18.67 4.11
N LEU A 165 1.03 17.73 5.06
CA LEU A 165 1.68 17.84 6.37
C LEU A 165 3.22 17.89 6.24
N VAL A 166 3.81 17.04 5.40
CA VAL A 166 5.27 17.05 5.15
C VAL A 166 5.72 18.40 4.60
N ALA A 167 5.00 18.96 3.62
CA ALA A 167 5.31 20.26 3.06
C ALA A 167 5.21 21.40 4.11
N GLN A 168 4.24 21.32 5.03
CA GLN A 168 4.12 22.26 6.14
C GLN A 168 5.29 22.16 7.13
N LEU A 169 5.74 20.94 7.43
CA LEU A 169 6.92 20.72 8.28
C LEU A 169 8.19 21.27 7.60
N GLU A 170 8.38 21.00 6.31
CA GLU A 170 9.51 21.54 5.55
C GLU A 170 9.51 23.07 5.54
N HIS A 171 8.34 23.70 5.40
CA HIS A 171 8.23 25.15 5.54
C HIS A 171 8.69 25.62 6.92
N GLN A 172 8.24 24.98 8.00
CA GLN A 172 8.69 25.34 9.36
C GLN A 172 10.21 25.15 9.55
N TYR A 173 10.77 24.10 8.96
CA TYR A 173 12.22 23.85 8.95
C TYR A 173 12.97 25.02 8.30
N ARG A 174 12.55 25.45 7.10
CA ARG A 174 13.16 26.59 6.39
C ARG A 174 13.05 27.92 7.16
N THR A 175 12.02 28.08 8.00
CA THR A 175 11.89 29.26 8.86
C THR A 175 12.73 29.20 10.14
N GLY A 176 13.43 28.10 10.40
CA GLY A 176 14.25 27.89 11.60
C GLY A 176 13.44 27.61 12.88
N ASN A 177 12.15 27.30 12.75
CA ASN A 177 11.24 27.13 13.89
C ASN A 177 10.93 25.65 14.22
N LEU A 178 11.58 24.71 13.53
CA LEU A 178 11.34 23.28 13.69
C LEU A 178 12.45 22.63 14.50
N THR A 179 12.06 21.88 15.53
CA THR A 179 12.96 21.02 16.30
C THR A 179 12.50 19.58 16.15
N LEU A 180 13.39 18.63 16.42
CA LEU A 180 13.10 17.21 16.27
C LEU A 180 11.97 16.76 17.21
N GLN A 181 11.90 17.36 18.40
CA GLN A 181 10.78 17.21 19.35
C GLN A 181 9.45 17.69 18.77
N LYS A 182 9.43 18.84 18.08
CA LYS A 182 8.22 19.35 17.42
C LYS A 182 7.78 18.44 16.28
N VAL A 183 8.73 17.93 15.49
CA VAL A 183 8.45 16.93 14.44
C VAL A 183 7.75 15.71 15.07
N TRP A 184 8.35 15.11 16.09
CA TRP A 184 7.75 13.97 16.78
C TRP A 184 6.33 14.25 17.27
N PHE A 185 6.12 15.39 17.92
CA PHE A 185 4.81 15.78 18.43
C PHE A 185 3.76 15.96 17.32
N TYR A 186 4.10 16.69 16.24
CA TYR A 186 3.17 16.92 15.13
C TYR A 186 2.84 15.66 14.34
N LEU A 187 3.74 14.67 14.32
CA LEU A 187 3.53 13.41 13.61
C LEU A 187 2.65 12.41 14.35
N GLN A 188 2.46 12.53 15.68
CA GLN A 188 1.72 11.52 16.46
C GLN A 188 0.35 11.12 15.88
N PRO A 189 -0.52 12.04 15.44
CA PRO A 189 -1.80 11.67 14.86
C PRO A 189 -1.63 10.88 13.56
N THR A 190 -0.70 11.31 12.70
CA THR A 190 -0.46 10.72 11.38
C THR A 190 0.22 9.36 11.46
N MET A 191 1.07 9.15 12.47
CA MET A 191 1.67 7.84 12.75
C MET A 191 0.62 6.78 12.94
N ARG A 192 -0.45 7.07 13.70
CA ARG A 192 -1.54 6.12 13.93
C ARG A 192 -2.31 5.82 12.66
N THR A 193 -2.63 6.85 11.88
CA THR A 193 -3.29 6.70 10.58
C THR A 193 -2.50 5.80 9.64
N LEU A 194 -1.20 6.09 9.43
CA LEU A 194 -0.35 5.31 8.54
C LEU A 194 -0.10 3.89 9.06
N ASP A 195 -0.05 3.68 10.37
CA ASP A 195 0.03 2.34 10.98
C ASP A 195 -1.18 1.47 10.63
N ILE A 196 -2.39 2.03 10.70
CA ILE A 196 -3.62 1.31 10.35
C ILE A 196 -3.66 1.02 8.84
N LEU A 197 -3.30 1.99 8.00
CA LEU A 197 -3.22 1.80 6.55
C LEU A 197 -2.19 0.74 6.17
N GLY A 198 -1.02 0.75 6.80
CA GLY A 198 0.01 -0.27 6.63
C GLY A 198 -0.48 -1.66 7.08
N SER A 199 -1.18 -1.74 8.21
CA SER A 199 -1.80 -2.99 8.69
C SER A 199 -2.83 -3.54 7.70
N VAL A 200 -3.74 -2.70 7.17
CA VAL A 200 -4.73 -3.11 6.17
C VAL A 200 -4.04 -3.60 4.89
N SER A 201 -3.06 -2.85 4.40
CA SER A 201 -2.29 -3.19 3.19
C SER A 201 -1.63 -4.56 3.32
N ASN A 202 -0.99 -4.82 4.47
CA ASN A 202 -0.33 -6.10 4.75
C ASN A 202 -1.33 -7.25 4.87
N SER A 203 -2.47 -7.04 5.54
CA SER A 203 -3.50 -8.07 5.66
C SER A 203 -4.09 -8.46 4.30
N VAL A 204 -4.36 -7.48 3.43
CA VAL A 204 -4.85 -7.73 2.06
C VAL A 204 -3.81 -8.46 1.21
N ASN A 205 -2.53 -8.07 1.30
CA ASN A 205 -1.45 -8.71 0.55
C ASN A 205 -1.19 -10.16 1.00
N ARG A 206 -1.18 -10.42 2.31
CA ARG A 206 -0.95 -11.77 2.86
C ARG A 206 -2.11 -12.73 2.60
N GLY A 207 -3.34 -12.22 2.59
CA GLY A 207 -4.53 -13.02 2.30
C GLY A 207 -4.84 -13.13 0.81
N GLU A 208 -4.02 -12.55 -0.08
CA GLU A 208 -4.26 -12.46 -1.52
C GLU A 208 -5.71 -12.04 -1.86
N CYS A 209 -6.27 -11.15 -1.05
CA CYS A 209 -7.69 -10.85 -1.08
C CYS A 209 -8.07 -10.01 -2.31
N ILE A 210 -9.18 -10.37 -2.96
CA ILE A 210 -9.71 -9.71 -4.17
C ILE A 210 -11.23 -9.63 -4.05
N GLY A 211 -11.85 -8.56 -4.56
CA GLY A 211 -13.30 -8.38 -4.56
C GLY A 211 -13.90 -8.45 -3.17
N GLY A 212 -14.90 -9.33 -3.00
CA GLY A 212 -15.59 -9.53 -1.72
C GLY A 212 -14.67 -9.90 -0.55
N GLY A 213 -13.54 -10.58 -0.78
CA GLY A 213 -12.58 -10.91 0.27
C GLY A 213 -11.96 -9.68 0.93
N VAL A 214 -11.70 -8.62 0.15
CA VAL A 214 -11.22 -7.33 0.68
C VAL A 214 -12.28 -6.65 1.52
N LEU A 215 -13.55 -6.68 1.09
CA LEU A 215 -14.65 -6.09 1.84
C LEU A 215 -14.87 -6.79 3.17
N SER A 216 -14.82 -8.13 3.20
CA SER A 216 -14.91 -8.89 4.45
C SER A 216 -13.79 -8.54 5.42
N LEU A 217 -12.54 -8.45 4.92
CA LEU A 217 -11.38 -8.10 5.72
C LEU A 217 -11.47 -6.67 6.29
N LEU A 218 -11.90 -5.70 5.46
CA LEU A 218 -12.10 -4.31 5.91
C LEU A 218 -13.21 -4.21 6.96
N HIS A 219 -14.30 -4.97 6.79
CA HIS A 219 -15.38 -5.01 7.75
C HIS A 219 -14.92 -5.60 9.09
N GLU A 220 -14.22 -6.74 9.08
CA GLU A 220 -13.65 -7.35 10.29
C GLU A 220 -12.70 -6.38 11.00
N LYS A 221 -11.84 -5.69 10.24
CA LYS A 221 -10.92 -4.70 10.81
C LYS A 221 -11.67 -3.53 11.46
N THR A 222 -12.72 -3.03 10.81
CA THR A 222 -13.57 -1.95 11.35
C THR A 222 -14.24 -2.39 12.67
N CYS A 223 -14.73 -3.63 12.74
CA CYS A 223 -15.31 -4.21 13.94
C CYS A 223 -14.28 -4.44 15.06
N SER A 224 -13.02 -4.74 14.72
CA SER A 224 -11.96 -4.89 15.72
C SER A 224 -11.55 -3.59 16.42
N LEU A 225 -11.92 -2.43 15.85
CA LEU A 225 -11.49 -1.10 16.30
C LEU A 225 -12.56 -0.32 17.08
N ILE A 226 -13.61 -0.97 17.60
CA ILE A 226 -14.72 -0.31 18.32
C ILE A 226 -14.25 0.53 19.53
N GLY A 227 -13.09 0.22 20.12
CA GLY A 227 -12.52 0.99 21.23
C GLY A 227 -11.79 2.29 20.84
N ASP A 228 -11.53 2.52 19.55
CA ASP A 228 -10.80 3.67 19.04
C ASP A 228 -11.56 4.33 17.89
N VAL A 229 -12.37 5.35 18.23
CA VAL A 229 -13.31 6.01 17.30
C VAL A 229 -12.62 6.56 16.07
N LYS A 230 -11.46 7.20 16.22
CA LYS A 230 -10.73 7.80 15.08
C LYS A 230 -10.23 6.74 14.11
N SER A 231 -9.69 5.65 14.65
CA SER A 231 -9.22 4.51 13.86
C SER A 231 -10.38 3.78 13.18
N GLN A 232 -11.53 3.70 13.86
CA GLN A 232 -12.74 3.12 13.30
C GLN A 232 -13.29 3.98 12.15
N GLU A 233 -13.36 5.30 12.30
CA GLU A 233 -13.78 6.23 11.24
C GLU A 233 -12.90 6.10 9.99
N LEU A 234 -11.59 5.98 10.18
CA LEU A 234 -10.64 5.74 9.09
C LEU A 234 -10.94 4.42 8.34
N CYS A 235 -11.10 3.31 9.07
CA CYS A 235 -11.44 2.03 8.45
C CYS A 235 -12.82 2.03 7.79
N LEU A 236 -13.78 2.76 8.37
CA LEU A 236 -15.11 2.93 7.80
C LEU A 236 -15.04 3.69 6.47
N TYR A 237 -14.28 4.78 6.39
CA TYR A 237 -14.06 5.53 5.15
C TYR A 237 -13.46 4.64 4.05
N LEU A 238 -12.46 3.81 4.39
CA LEU A 238 -11.87 2.85 3.44
C LEU A 238 -12.91 1.80 2.98
N THR A 239 -13.72 1.29 3.91
CA THR A 239 -14.75 0.29 3.62
C THR A 239 -15.82 0.88 2.69
N GLN A 240 -16.30 2.09 3.00
CA GLN A 240 -17.28 2.81 2.19
C GLN A 240 -16.76 3.07 0.79
N SER A 241 -15.51 3.51 0.65
CA SER A 241 -14.91 3.78 -0.65
C SER A 241 -14.70 2.49 -1.46
N ALA A 242 -14.22 1.43 -0.82
CA ALA A 242 -13.95 0.15 -1.49
C ALA A 242 -15.22 -0.59 -1.91
N CYS A 243 -16.35 -0.41 -1.20
CA CYS A 243 -17.59 -1.14 -1.50
C CYS A 243 -18.40 -0.51 -2.64
N VAL A 244 -18.17 0.76 -3.01
CA VAL A 244 -18.85 1.46 -4.12
C VAL A 244 -18.93 0.60 -5.40
N PRO A 245 -17.82 0.12 -6.00
CA PRO A 245 -17.89 -0.66 -7.23
C PRO A 245 -18.66 -1.97 -7.07
N TYR A 246 -18.56 -2.62 -5.90
CA TYR A 246 -19.28 -3.86 -5.61
C TYR A 246 -20.80 -3.64 -5.53
N PHE A 247 -21.22 -2.56 -4.84
CA PHE A 247 -22.63 -2.20 -4.72
C PHE A 247 -23.24 -1.72 -6.05
N GLU A 248 -22.46 -1.09 -6.92
CA GLU A 248 -22.93 -0.76 -8.29
C GLU A 248 -23.24 -2.01 -9.14
N ILE A 249 -22.46 -3.08 -8.96
CA ILE A 249 -22.75 -4.37 -9.61
C ILE A 249 -24.00 -4.99 -9.00
N LEU A 250 -24.11 -4.97 -7.66
CA LEU A 250 -25.28 -5.47 -6.94
C LEU A 250 -26.56 -4.76 -7.35
N GLU A 251 -26.54 -3.43 -7.47
CA GLU A 251 -27.69 -2.62 -7.88
C GLU A 251 -28.19 -3.02 -9.28
N LYS A 252 -27.28 -3.15 -10.25
CA LYS A 252 -27.63 -3.57 -11.62
C LYS A 252 -28.19 -4.99 -11.64
N TRP A 253 -27.68 -5.87 -10.81
CA TRP A 253 -28.19 -7.23 -10.69
C TRP A 253 -29.60 -7.26 -10.09
N ILE A 254 -29.83 -6.61 -8.95
CA ILE A 254 -31.14 -6.62 -8.26
C ILE A 254 -32.23 -5.96 -9.11
N TYR A 255 -31.95 -4.78 -9.67
CA TYR A 255 -33.01 -4.00 -10.34
C TYR A 255 -33.18 -4.31 -11.83
N LYS A 256 -32.13 -4.78 -12.51
CA LYS A 256 -32.16 -5.03 -13.96
C LYS A 256 -31.93 -6.48 -14.33
N GLY A 257 -31.50 -7.33 -13.39
CA GLY A 257 -31.11 -8.72 -13.68
C GLY A 257 -29.84 -8.83 -14.52
N ILE A 258 -29.00 -7.79 -14.58
CA ILE A 258 -27.80 -7.76 -15.43
C ILE A 258 -26.56 -7.76 -14.54
N ILE A 259 -25.67 -8.73 -14.75
CA ILE A 259 -24.36 -8.78 -14.10
C ILE A 259 -23.33 -8.19 -15.07
N ARG A 260 -22.63 -7.13 -14.66
CA ARG A 260 -21.50 -6.55 -15.40
C ARG A 260 -20.28 -6.58 -14.51
N ASP A 261 -19.62 -7.73 -14.50
CA ASP A 261 -18.45 -7.98 -13.66
C ASP A 261 -17.28 -8.51 -14.52
N PRO A 262 -16.43 -7.60 -15.05
CA PRO A 262 -15.28 -7.98 -15.86
C PRO A 262 -14.23 -8.81 -15.09
N TYR A 263 -14.22 -8.70 -13.76
CA TYR A 263 -13.17 -9.24 -12.90
C TYR A 263 -13.60 -10.45 -12.09
N SER A 264 -14.88 -10.83 -12.15
CA SER A 264 -15.45 -11.95 -11.37
C SER A 264 -15.25 -11.76 -9.85
N GLU A 265 -15.51 -10.54 -9.38
CA GLU A 265 -15.45 -10.16 -7.97
C GLU A 265 -16.79 -10.35 -7.25
N PHE A 266 -17.89 -10.42 -7.99
CA PHE A 266 -19.25 -10.51 -7.45
C PHE A 266 -19.59 -11.93 -6.99
N LEU A 267 -20.42 -12.04 -5.94
CA LEU A 267 -20.83 -13.32 -5.36
C LEU A 267 -21.56 -14.23 -6.36
N VAL A 268 -22.31 -13.65 -7.31
CA VAL A 268 -23.11 -14.40 -8.28
C VAL A 268 -22.40 -14.41 -9.62
N GLU A 269 -22.22 -15.61 -10.16
CA GLU A 269 -21.53 -15.85 -11.43
C GLU A 269 -22.50 -16.43 -12.46
N GLU A 270 -22.41 -15.98 -13.72
CA GLU A 270 -23.18 -16.55 -14.82
C GLU A 270 -22.55 -17.87 -15.29
N ASN A 271 -23.30 -18.96 -15.22
CA ASN A 271 -22.90 -20.25 -15.78
C ASN A 271 -23.21 -20.31 -17.28
N GLU A 272 -22.24 -19.96 -18.12
CA GLU A 272 -22.34 -20.02 -19.58
C GLU A 272 -22.50 -21.46 -20.12
N THR A 273 -22.19 -22.48 -19.32
CA THR A 273 -22.31 -23.90 -19.69
C THR A 273 -23.76 -24.39 -19.77
N ILE A 274 -24.69 -23.70 -19.13
CA ILE A 274 -26.11 -24.05 -19.11
C ILE A 274 -26.82 -23.28 -20.21
N GLN A 275 -26.84 -23.87 -21.41
CA GLN A 275 -27.71 -23.38 -22.48
C GLN A 275 -29.17 -23.51 -22.03
N LYS A 276 -29.97 -22.46 -22.18
CA LYS A 276 -31.41 -22.44 -21.83
C LYS A 276 -32.21 -23.61 -22.45
N GLU A 277 -31.69 -24.17 -23.53
CA GLU A 277 -32.24 -25.33 -24.24
C GLU A 277 -32.06 -26.65 -23.47
N LYS A 278 -31.00 -26.80 -22.66
CA LYS A 278 -30.75 -27.98 -21.81
C LYS A 278 -31.46 -27.94 -20.46
N LEU A 279 -31.87 -26.76 -20.00
CA LEU A 279 -32.64 -26.60 -18.76
C LEU A 279 -34.03 -27.27 -18.80
N GLN A 280 -34.57 -27.56 -19.98
CA GLN A 280 -35.82 -28.33 -20.10
C GLN A 280 -35.63 -29.82 -19.80
N GLU A 281 -34.43 -30.38 -20.01
CA GLU A 281 -34.12 -31.78 -19.73
C GLU A 281 -33.77 -32.00 -18.25
N ASP A 282 -33.15 -31.01 -17.60
CA ASP A 282 -32.76 -31.05 -16.17
C ASP A 282 -33.90 -30.63 -15.20
N TYR A 283 -35.09 -30.26 -15.70
CA TYR A 283 -36.27 -29.96 -14.86
C TYR A 283 -36.73 -31.17 -14.00
N ASN A 284 -36.23 -32.36 -14.31
CA ASN A 284 -36.52 -33.60 -13.58
C ASN A 284 -35.54 -33.92 -12.44
N ASP A 285 -34.51 -33.12 -12.18
CA ASP A 285 -33.63 -33.32 -11.02
C ASP A 285 -34.29 -32.78 -9.73
N ALA A 286 -35.24 -33.60 -9.26
CA ALA A 286 -35.64 -33.81 -7.88
C ALA A 286 -35.75 -32.56 -6.99
N TYR A 287 -36.97 -32.01 -6.91
CA TYR A 287 -37.49 -31.58 -5.61
C TYR A 287 -37.81 -32.85 -4.80
N PRO A 288 -37.10 -33.18 -3.70
CA PRO A 288 -37.68 -34.07 -2.72
C PRO A 288 -38.81 -33.28 -2.04
N CYS A 289 -40.04 -33.52 -2.48
CA CYS A 289 -41.21 -33.20 -1.69
C CYS A 289 -41.24 -34.10 -0.46
N ILE A 290 -41.05 -33.46 0.71
CA ILE A 290 -41.45 -33.87 2.07
C ILE A 290 -40.75 -35.11 2.65
#